data_AF-Q2PBB1-F1
#
_entry.id   AF-Q2PBB1-F1
#
_cell.length_a   1.000
_cell.length_b   1.000
_cell.length_c   1.000
_cell.angle_alpha   90.00
_cell.angle_beta   90.00
_cell.angle_gamma   90.00
#
_symmetry.space_group_name_H-M   'P 1'
#
loop_
_entity.id
_entity.type
_entity.pdbx_description
1 polymer ?
#
loop_
_entity_poly.entity_id
_entity_poly.type
_entity_poly.pdbx_seq_one_letter_code
_entity_poly.pdbx_strand_id
1 'polypeptide(L)' 'AHGKSTIVKAVSGVQTVRFKNELERNITIKLGYANAKIYKCNYDKCPRPACFVS' A
#
# COMPACT_ATOMS: atom_id res chain seq x y z
N ALA A 1 -0.56 -15.11 -8.52
CA ALA A 1 -0.14 -13.69 -8.41
C ALA A 1 -1.26 -12.85 -7.81
N HIS A 2 -1.40 -12.79 -6.47
CA HIS A 2 -2.59 -12.23 -5.79
C HIS A 2 -2.50 -10.72 -5.45
N GLY A 3 -1.81 -9.89 -6.26
CA GLY A 3 -1.87 -8.43 -6.11
C GLY A 3 -1.40 -7.85 -4.75
N LYS A 4 -0.69 -8.62 -3.92
CA LYS A 4 -0.21 -8.18 -2.59
C LYS A 4 0.60 -6.89 -2.67
N SER A 5 1.50 -6.78 -3.65
CA SER A 5 2.30 -5.57 -3.88
C SER A 5 1.44 -4.37 -4.31
N THR A 6 0.32 -4.61 -5.01
CA THR A 6 -0.62 -3.57 -5.44
C THR A 6 -1.40 -3.00 -4.26
N ILE A 7 -1.83 -3.85 -3.32
CA ILE A 7 -2.52 -3.41 -2.10
C ILE A 7 -1.57 -2.62 -1.21
N VAL A 8 -0.33 -3.09 -1.04
CA VAL A 8 0.68 -2.36 -0.25
C VAL A 8 0.98 -0.99 -0.86
N LYS A 9 1.05 -0.90 -2.19
CA LYS A 9 1.21 0.39 -2.88
C LYS A 9 0.00 1.30 -2.68
N ALA A 10 -1.22 0.78 -2.74
CA ALA A 10 -2.45 1.56 -2.56
C ALA A 10 -2.58 2.10 -1.12
N VAL A 11 -2.10 1.37 -0.12
CA VAL A 11 -2.21 1.74 1.30
C VAL A 11 -1.03 2.58 1.79
N SER A 12 0.19 2.29 1.36
CA SER A 12 1.38 3.01 1.84
C SER A 12 1.83 4.12 0.89
N GLY A 13 1.37 4.13 -0.37
CA GLY A 13 1.92 4.98 -1.44
C GLY A 13 3.34 4.60 -1.87
N VAL A 14 4.04 3.77 -1.08
CA VAL A 14 5.41 3.33 -1.33
C VAL A 14 5.41 2.08 -2.22
N GLN A 15 6.12 2.17 -3.35
CA GLN A 15 6.43 1.00 -4.15
C GLN A 15 7.53 0.18 -3.46
N THR A 16 7.20 -1.02 -3.01
CA THR A 16 8.14 -1.92 -2.32
C THR A 16 9.13 -2.61 -3.25
N VAL A 17 8.91 -2.55 -4.57
CA VAL A 17 9.81 -3.11 -5.59
C VAL A 17 10.97 -2.12 -5.82
N ARG A 18 12.09 -2.31 -5.11
CA ARG A 18 13.26 -1.43 -5.21
C ARG A 18 14.28 -1.85 -6.28
N PHE A 19 14.25 -3.09 -6.76
CA PHE A 19 15.25 -3.62 -7.69
C PHE A 19 14.66 -3.89 -9.08
N LYS A 20 15.38 -3.44 -10.13
CA LYS A 20 14.98 -3.62 -11.54
C LYS A 20 14.79 -5.09 -11.92
N ASN A 21 15.65 -5.98 -11.42
CA ASN A 21 15.53 -7.43 -11.65
C ASN A 21 14.26 -8.05 -11.04
N GLU A 22 13.72 -7.50 -9.95
CA GLU A 22 12.44 -7.94 -9.37
C GLU A 22 11.24 -7.43 -10.17
N LEU A 23 11.36 -6.22 -10.73
CA LEU A 23 10.35 -5.61 -11.61
C LEU A 23 10.20 -6.40 -12.91
N GLU A 24 11.31 -6.78 -13.54
CA GLU A 24 11.32 -7.54 -14.79
C GLU A 24 10.81 -8.99 -14.60
N ARG A 25 11.02 -9.56 -13.41
CA ARG A 25 10.61 -10.93 -13.08
C ARG A 25 9.24 -11.02 -12.38
N ASN A 26 8.61 -9.88 -12.07
CA ASN A 26 7.31 -9.79 -11.38
C ASN A 26 7.21 -10.63 -10.08
N ILE A 27 8.34 -10.85 -9.38
CA ILE A 27 8.39 -11.60 -8.12
C ILE A 27 9.09 -10.78 -7.04
N THR A 28 8.65 -10.96 -5.80
CA THR A 28 9.27 -10.37 -4.62
C THR A 28 10.26 -11.38 -4.04
N ILE A 29 11.55 -11.09 -4.17
CA ILE A 29 12.64 -11.95 -3.68
C ILE A 29 13.17 -11.38 -2.36
N LYS A 30 13.22 -10.05 -2.24
CA LYS A 30 13.65 -9.36 -1.01
C LYS A 30 12.45 -8.89 -0.20
N LEU A 31 12.60 -8.84 1.12
CA LEU A 31 11.57 -8.28 2.00
C LEU A 31 11.33 -6.80 1.63
N GLY A 32 10.12 -6.53 1.14
CA GLY A 32 9.63 -5.18 0.92
C GLY A 32 9.05 -4.62 2.21
N TYR A 33 9.56 -3.47 2.65
CA TYR A 33 9.05 -2.75 3.80
C TYR A 33 8.34 -1.47 3.36
N ALA A 34 7.16 -1.20 3.92
CA ALA A 34 6.36 -0.03 3.61
C ALA A 34 5.66 0.46 4.88
N ASN A 35 5.84 1.74 5.22
CA ASN A 35 5.13 2.38 6.33
C ASN A 35 3.86 3.05 5.78
N ALA A 36 2.70 2.78 6.38
CA ALA A 36 1.45 3.47 6.06
C ALA A 36 0.94 4.22 7.31
N LYS A 37 0.33 5.39 7.13
CA LYS A 37 -0.25 6.18 8.23
C LYS A 37 -1.75 6.26 8.03
N ILE A 38 -2.49 5.46 8.78
CA ILE A 38 -3.95 5.46 8.69
C ILE A 38 -4.51 6.62 9.52
N TYR A 39 -5.11 7.59 8.85
CA TYR A 39 -5.82 8.71 9.46
C TYR A 39 -7.33 8.45 9.46
N LYS A 40 -7.94 8.67 10.62
CA LYS A 40 -9.39 8.66 10.77
C LYS A 40 -9.91 10.09 10.61
N CYS A 41 -10.85 10.29 9.70
CA CYS A 41 -11.58 11.54 9.59
C CYS A 41 -12.45 11.72 10.85
N ASN A 42 -12.20 12.78 11.62
CA ASN A 42 -12.91 13.10 12.86
C ASN A 42 -14.19 13.92 12.62
N TYR A 43 -14.59 14.11 11.36
CA TYR A 43 -15.76 14.90 11.01
C TYR A 43 -17.02 14.04 11.01
N ASP A 44 -18.02 14.46 11.78
CA ASP A 44 -19.28 13.73 12.00
C ASP A 44 -20.09 13.48 10.71
N LYS A 45 -19.83 14.26 9.65
CA LYS A 45 -20.49 14.10 8.33
C LYS A 45 -19.81 13.09 7.38
N CYS A 46 -18.72 12.43 7.78
CA CYS A 46 -18.10 11.40 6.94
C CYS A 46 -18.82 10.05 7.13
N PRO A 47 -19.60 9.55 6.15
CA PRO A 47 -20.19 8.22 6.25
C PRO A 47 -19.09 7.15 6.26
N ARG A 48 -19.18 6.19 7.18
CA ARG A 48 -18.39 4.95 7.11
C ARG A 48 -18.72 4.26 5.78
N PRO A 49 -17.77 3.76 4.98
CA PRO A 49 -16.36 3.45 5.26
C PRO A 49 -15.32 4.47 4.74
N ALA A 50 -15.74 5.58 4.12
CA ALA A 50 -14.83 6.57 3.52
C ALA A 50 -14.09 7.45 4.55
N CYS A 51 -14.33 7.26 5.84
CA CYS A 51 -13.70 8.01 6.93
C CYS A 51 -12.28 7.54 7.27
N PHE A 52 -11.73 6.54 6.56
CA PHE A 52 -10.36 6.06 6.75
C PHE A 52 -9.56 6.31 5.48
N VAL A 53 -8.48 7.07 5.61
CA VAL A 53 -7.50 7.32 4.54
C VAL A 53 -6.14 6.86 5.06
N SER A 54 -5.34 6.26 4.18
CA SER A 54 -4.01 5.71 4.47
C SER A 54 -2.88 6.55 3.87
#